data_AF-A0A523RZX3-F1
#
_entry.id   AF-A0A523RZX3-F1
#
_cell.length_a   1.000
_cell.length_b   1.000
_cell.length_c   1.000
_cell.angle_alpha   90.00
_cell.angle_beta   90.00
_cell.angle_gamma   90.00
#
_symmetry.space_group_name_H-M   'P 1'
#
loop_
_entity.id
_entity.type
_entity.pdbx_description
1 polymer ?
#
loop_
_entity_poly.entity_id
_entity_poly.type
_entity_poly.pdbx_seq_one_letter_code
_entity_poly.pdbx_strand_id
1 'polypeptide(L)' 'MREDKMLPDEIIKAVADTISGIRAKDYASSISAFHRIQGSPGFQEAIEYVKSAVQSVSDAKVEVFEYPTDGKISI' A
#
# COMPACT_ATOMS: atom_id res chain seq x y z
N MET A 1 7.98 -28.46 19.51
CA MET A 1 7.18 -28.11 18.32
C MET A 1 6.28 -26.97 18.74
N ARG A 2 6.51 -25.74 18.29
CA ARG A 2 5.55 -24.65 18.55
C ARG A 2 4.33 -24.96 17.70
N GLU A 3 3.17 -25.12 18.33
CA GLU A 3 1.90 -25.04 17.60
C GLU A 3 1.79 -23.61 17.10
N ASP A 4 2.26 -23.37 15.87
CA ASP A 4 1.95 -22.14 15.16
C ASP A 4 0.43 -22.09 15.05
N LYS A 5 -0.15 -21.14 15.78
CA LYS A 5 -1.59 -20.95 15.88
C LYS A 5 -2.11 -20.53 14.50
N MET A 6 -2.50 -21.51 13.68
CA MET A 6 -3.15 -21.24 12.40
C MET A 6 -4.49 -20.54 12.66
N LEU A 7 -4.83 -19.58 11.80
CA LEU A 7 -6.13 -18.91 11.84
C LEU A 7 -7.24 -19.95 11.60
N PRO A 8 -8.45 -19.77 12.18
CA PRO A 8 -9.57 -20.65 11.87
C PRO A 8 -9.86 -20.69 10.36
N ASP A 9 -10.21 -21.86 9.83
CA ASP A 9 -10.46 -22.07 8.39
C ASP A 9 -11.49 -21.10 7.81
N GLU A 10 -12.49 -20.71 8.61
CA GLU A 10 -13.51 -19.73 8.23
C GLU A 10 -12.92 -18.34 7.97
N ILE A 11 -11.92 -17.94 8.75
CA ILE A 11 -11.21 -16.66 8.57
C ILE A 11 -10.36 -16.73 7.30
N ILE A 12 -9.66 -17.86 7.09
CA ILE A 12 -8.84 -18.07 5.89
C ILE A 12 -9.70 -17.98 4.64
N LYS A 13 -10.86 -18.65 4.65
CA LYS A 13 -11.82 -18.62 3.54
C LYS A 13 -12.39 -17.23 3.31
N ALA A 14 -12.83 -16.53 4.36
CA ALA A 14 -13.37 -15.18 4.24
C ALA A 14 -12.34 -14.20 3.63
N VAL A 15 -11.07 -14.32 4.00
CA VAL A 15 -9.99 -13.53 3.39
C VAL A 15 -9.82 -13.89 1.92
N ALA A 16 -9.74 -15.19 1.59
CA ALA A 16 -9.58 -15.65 0.21
C ALA A 16 -10.71 -15.17 -0.70
N ASP A 17 -11.95 -15.23 -0.22
CA ASP A 17 -13.14 -14.80 -0.97
C ASP A 17 -13.21 -13.27 -1.16
N THR A 18 -12.48 -12.50 -0.33
CA THR A 18 -12.44 -11.02 -0.40
C THR A 18 -11.35 -10.50 -1.34
N ILE A 19 -10.31 -11.30 -1.60
CA ILE A 19 -9.18 -10.88 -2.45
C ILE A 19 -9.64 -10.75 -3.90
N SER A 20 -9.24 -9.64 -4.55
CA SER A 20 -9.53 -9.38 -5.95
C SER A 20 -8.24 -9.12 -6.72
N GLY A 21 -7.87 -10.05 -7.62
CA GLY A 21 -6.70 -9.90 -8.49
C GLY A 21 -6.80 -8.72 -9.46
N ILE A 22 -8.03 -8.39 -9.90
CA ILE A 22 -8.29 -7.23 -10.75
C ILE A 22 -7.96 -5.94 -10.00
N ARG A 23 -8.51 -5.77 -8.78
CA ARG A 23 -8.21 -4.60 -7.94
C ARG A 23 -6.72 -4.50 -7.63
N ALA A 24 -6.08 -5.63 -7.31
CA ALA A 24 -4.64 -5.67 -7.04
C ALA A 24 -3.82 -5.16 -8.24
N LYS A 25 -4.15 -5.63 -9.46
CA LYS A 25 -3.53 -5.15 -10.69
C LYS A 25 -3.80 -3.66 -10.90
N ASP A 26 -5.04 -3.21 -10.71
CA ASP A 26 -5.42 -1.81 -10.96
C ASP A 26 -4.66 -0.87 -10.02
N TYR A 27 -4.53 -1.21 -8.73
CA TYR A 27 -3.71 -0.44 -7.78
C TYR A 27 -2.24 -0.38 -8.23
N ALA A 28 -1.66 -1.51 -8.64
CA ALA A 28 -0.29 -1.56 -9.13
C ALA A 28 -0.10 -0.71 -10.40
N SER A 29 -1.06 -0.76 -11.33
CA SER A 29 -1.03 0.04 -12.55
C SER A 29 -1.14 1.53 -12.23
N SER A 30 -2.09 1.94 -11.39
CA SER A 30 -2.31 3.33 -11.02
C SER A 30 -1.12 3.95 -10.29
N ILE A 31 -0.54 3.27 -9.29
CA ILE A 31 0.64 3.81 -8.58
C ILE A 31 1.88 3.88 -9.48
N SER A 32 1.95 3.03 -10.50
CA SER A 32 3.09 3.04 -11.45
C SER A 32 3.09 4.25 -12.39
N ALA A 33 1.96 4.94 -12.55
CA ALA A 33 1.83 6.10 -13.43
C ALA A 33 2.54 7.37 -12.88
N PHE A 34 2.86 7.41 -11.58
CA PHE A 34 3.48 8.58 -10.95
C PHE A 34 5.01 8.58 -11.09
N HIS A 35 5.58 9.77 -11.31
CA HIS A 35 7.03 9.99 -11.33
C HIS A 35 7.60 10.07 -9.90
N ARG A 36 7.88 8.92 -9.28
CA ARG A 36 8.19 8.77 -7.84
C ARG A 36 9.69 8.90 -7.47
N ILE A 37 10.40 9.85 -8.07
CA ILE A 37 11.76 10.21 -7.60
C ILE A 37 11.65 10.96 -6.27
N GLN A 38 12.52 10.67 -5.31
CA GLN A 38 12.50 11.36 -4.01
C GLN A 38 12.58 12.88 -4.17
N GLY A 39 11.74 13.61 -3.42
CA GLY A 39 11.67 15.08 -3.47
C GLY A 39 10.96 15.63 -4.70
N SER A 40 10.45 14.80 -5.62
CA SER A 40 9.65 15.27 -6.76
C SER A 40 8.19 15.52 -6.36
N PRO A 41 7.47 16.41 -7.08
CA PRO A 41 6.02 16.53 -6.95
C PRO A 41 5.27 15.21 -7.18
N GLY A 42 5.73 14.41 -8.15
CA GLY A 42 5.12 13.10 -8.46
C GLY A 42 5.24 12.08 -7.33
N PHE A 43 6.23 12.20 -6.45
CA PHE A 43 6.32 11.39 -5.24
C PHE A 43 5.24 11.77 -4.23
N GLN A 44 5.00 13.08 -4.03
CA GLN A 44 3.92 13.55 -3.16
C GLN A 44 2.54 13.14 -3.69
N GLU A 45 2.30 13.27 -4.99
CA GLU A 45 1.05 12.84 -5.63
C GLU A 45 0.79 11.34 -5.44
N ALA A 46 1.84 10.52 -5.51
CA ALA A 46 1.76 9.09 -5.25
C ALA A 46 1.38 8.77 -3.80
N ILE A 47 1.90 9.53 -2.82
CA ILE A 47 1.52 9.39 -1.40
C ILE A 47 0.03 9.70 -1.22
N GLU A 48 -0.45 10.82 -1.77
CA GLU A 48 -1.86 11.20 -1.66
C GLU A 48 -2.79 10.21 -2.35
N TYR A 49 -2.37 9.62 -3.48
CA TYR A 49 -3.09 8.52 -4.11
C TYR A 49 -3.23 7.31 -3.19
N VAL A 50 -2.14 6.84 -2.57
CA VAL A 50 -2.18 5.67 -1.67
C VAL A 50 -3.07 5.94 -0.46
N LYS A 51 -2.94 7.13 0.14
CA LYS A 51 -3.77 7.56 1.27
C LYS A 51 -5.26 7.52 0.90
N SER A 52 -5.61 8.10 -0.25
CA SER A 52 -6.99 8.11 -0.75
C SER A 52 -7.50 6.70 -1.04
N ALA A 53 -6.65 5.83 -1.63
CA ALA A 53 -7.00 4.44 -1.92
C ALA A 53 -7.30 3.65 -0.64
N VAL A 54 -6.48 3.77 0.40
CA VAL A 54 -6.69 3.09 1.70
C VAL A 54 -7.96 3.59 2.38
N GLN A 55 -8.18 4.90 2.39
CA GLN A 55 -9.38 5.51 2.97
C GLN A 55 -10.67 5.14 2.22
N SER A 56 -10.58 4.84 0.92
CA SER A 56 -11.76 4.44 0.12
C SER A 56 -12.25 3.02 0.41
N VAL A 57 -11.41 2.17 1.01
CA VAL A 57 -11.71 0.75 1.25
C VAL A 57 -11.75 0.37 2.73
N SER A 58 -11.31 1.27 3.62
CA SER A 58 -11.24 1.00 5.06
C SER A 58 -11.27 2.27 5.88
N ASP A 59 -11.77 2.15 7.12
CA ASP A 59 -11.66 3.20 8.15
C ASP A 59 -10.30 3.16 8.87
N ALA A 60 -9.27 2.60 8.22
CA ALA A 60 -7.95 2.50 8.82
C ALA A 60 -7.35 3.89 9.03
N LYS A 61 -6.71 4.09 10.18
CA LYS A 61 -5.92 5.29 10.43
C LYS A 61 -4.70 5.28 9.50
N VAL A 62 -4.59 6.28 8.64
CA VAL A 62 -3.45 6.47 7.74
C VAL A 62 -2.54 7.55 8.29
N GLU A 63 -1.26 7.22 8.49
CA GLU A 63 -0.21 8.16 8.88
C GLU A 63 0.88 8.18 7.81
N VAL A 64 1.33 9.38 7.45
CA VAL A 64 2.45 9.60 6.54
C VAL A 64 3.64 10.05 7.39
N PHE A 65 4.75 9.32 7.28
CA PHE A 65 5.97 9.65 8.00
C PHE A 65 6.94 10.39 7.09
N GLU A 66 7.52 11.47 7.61
CA GLU A 66 8.55 12.24 6.92
C GLU A 66 9.91 11.99 7.59
N TYR A 67 10.92 11.69 6.77
CA TYR A 67 12.28 11.44 7.21
C TYR A 67 13.24 12.36 6.46
N PRO A 68 14.29 12.90 7.11
CA PRO A 68 15.28 13.69 6.42
C PRO A 68 16.02 12.84 5.39
N THR A 69 16.17 13.38 4.17
CA THR A 69 17.05 12.80 3.15
C THR A 69 18.49 13.23 3.43
N ASP A 70 19.46 12.36 3.15
CA ASP A 70 20.89 12.69 3.20
C ASP A 70 21.35 13.51 1.98
N GLY A 71 20.41 13.85 1.08
CA GLY A 71 20.64 14.64 -0.12
C GLY A 71 21.44 13.92 -1.20
N LYS A 72 21.80 12.64 -0.99
CA LYS A 72 22.55 11.85 -1.97
C LYS A 72 21.59 11.14 -2.90
N ILE A 73 21.32 11.78 -4.04
CA ILE A 73 20.60 11.15 -5.13
C ILE A 73 21.64 10.44 -6.00
N SER A 74 21.92 9.17 -5.73
CA SER A 74 22.68 8.34 -6.67
C SER A 74 21.76 7.96 -7.83
N ILE A 75 21.95 8.62 -8.96
CA ILE A 75 21.40 8.19 -10.26
C ILE A 75 22.37 7.18 -10.86
#